data_AF-A0A929TZW5-F1
#
_entry.id   AF-A0A929TZW5-F1
#
_cell.length_a   1.000
_cell.length_b   1.000
_cell.length_c   1.000
_cell.angle_alpha   90.00
_cell.angle_beta   90.00
_cell.angle_gamma   90.00
#
_symmetry.space_group_name_H-M   'P 1'
#
loop_
_entity.id
_entity.type
_entity.pdbx_description
1 polymer ?
#
loop_
_entity_poly.entity_id
_entity_poly.type
_entity_poly.pdbx_seq_one_letter_code
_entity_poly.pdbx_strand_id
1 'polypeptide(L)' 'AGNIGRNADELLRKVQACQFVAEHGNEVCPARWTPGEKTLKPGIDLVGKI' A
#
# COMPACT_ATOMS: atom_id res chain seq x y z
N ALA A 1 -19.52 11.67 -19.42
CA ALA A 1 -18.39 11.54 -18.48
C ALA A 1 -17.79 10.14 -18.65
N GLY A 2 -16.57 10.00 -19.17
CA GLY A 2 -16.01 8.65 -19.40
C GLY A 2 -14.75 8.53 -20.26
N ASN A 3 -13.98 9.60 -20.48
CA ASN A 3 -12.83 9.60 -21.40
C ASN A 3 -11.47 9.66 -20.67
N ILE A 4 -11.34 8.97 -19.52
CA ILE A 4 -10.09 8.86 -18.79
C ILE A 4 -9.69 7.39 -18.73
N GLY A 5 -8.55 7.05 -19.36
CA GLY A 5 -7.98 5.71 -19.32
C GLY A 5 -7.54 5.33 -17.91
N ARG A 6 -7.83 4.09 -17.49
CA ARG A 6 -7.36 3.51 -16.23
C ARG A 6 -6.06 2.75 -16.48
N ASN A 7 -5.20 2.71 -15.47
CA ASN A 7 -4.00 1.88 -15.47
C ASN A 7 -4.30 0.56 -14.71
N ALA A 8 -4.24 -0.57 -15.43
CA ALA A 8 -4.52 -1.89 -14.87
C ALA A 8 -3.41 -2.35 -13.90
N ASP A 9 -2.16 -1.98 -14.15
CA ASP A 9 -1.03 -2.34 -13.29
C ASP A 9 -1.16 -1.67 -11.92
N GLU A 10 -1.59 -0.41 -11.88
CA GLU A 10 -1.87 0.27 -10.60
C GLU A 10 -3.07 -0.32 -9.86
N LEU A 11 -4.07 -0.83 -10.58
CA LEU A 11 -5.17 -1.54 -9.95
C LEU A 11 -4.67 -2.83 -9.30
N LEU A 12 -3.87 -3.62 -10.02
CA LEU A 12 -3.29 -4.86 -9.49
C LEU A 12 -2.40 -4.59 -8.28
N ARG A 13 -1.52 -3.58 -8.35
CA ARG A 13 -0.64 -3.19 -7.24
C ARG A 13 -1.43 -2.86 -5.97
N LYS A 14 -2.53 -2.12 -6.11
CA LYS A 14 -3.42 -1.79 -4.98
C LYS A 14 -4.08 -3.03 -4.40
N VAL A 15 -4.59 -3.93 -5.24
CA VAL A 15 -5.21 -5.18 -4.77
C VAL A 15 -4.22 -6.03 -3.98
N GLN A 16 -2.98 -6.16 -4.47
CA GLN A 16 -1.91 -6.88 -3.76
C GLN A 16 -1.57 -6.22 -2.41
N ALA A 17 -1.49 -4.89 -2.36
CA ALA A 17 -1.29 -4.16 -1.10
C ALA A 17 -2.45 -4.39 -0.12
N CYS A 18 -3.70 -4.42 -0.61
CA CYS A 18 -4.88 -4.73 0.20
C CYS A 18 -4.83 -6.16 0.76
N GLN A 19 -4.40 -7.14 -0.05
CA GLN A 19 -4.21 -8.52 0.42
C GLN A 19 -3.13 -8.59 1.50
N PHE A 20 -2.00 -7.93 1.28
CA PHE A 20 -0.90 -7.89 2.24
C PHE A 20 -1.35 -7.34 3.61
N VAL A 21 -2.00 -6.17 3.65
CA VAL A 21 -2.44 -5.58 4.93
C VAL A 21 -3.55 -6.40 5.60
N ALA A 22 -4.39 -7.10 4.83
CA ALA A 22 -5.39 -8.01 5.37
C ALA A 22 -4.74 -9.23 6.05
N GLU A 23 -3.63 -9.73 5.52
CA GLU A 23 -2.85 -10.83 6.09
C GLU A 23 -1.95 -10.37 7.26
N HIS A 24 -1.40 -9.15 7.19
CA HIS A 24 -0.36 -8.65 8.09
C HIS A 24 -0.84 -7.59 9.10
N GLY A 25 -2.15 -7.34 9.18
CA GLY A 25 -2.88 -6.65 10.26
C GLY A 25 -2.34 -5.29 10.74
N ASN A 26 -1.23 -5.32 11.47
CA ASN A 26 -0.57 -4.14 12.04
C ASN A 26 0.49 -3.54 11.11
N GLU A 27 0.68 -4.08 9.91
CA GLU A 27 1.60 -3.52 8.91
C GLU A 27 0.86 -2.71 7.85
N VAL A 28 1.51 -1.66 7.38
CA VAL A 28 1.01 -0.81 6.30
C VAL A 28 1.98 -0.76 5.14
N CYS A 29 1.42 -0.70 3.93
CA CYS A 29 2.16 -0.54 2.69
C CYS A 29 2.43 0.96 2.43
N PRO A 30 3.68 1.44 2.43
CA PRO A 30 4.00 2.84 2.15
C PRO A 30 3.71 3.24 0.69
N ALA A 31 3.91 4.52 0.36
CA ALA A 31 3.68 5.02 -0.98
C ALA A 31 4.49 4.24 -2.03
N ARG A 32 3.84 3.87 -3.14
CA ARG A 32 4.40 3.06 -4.25
C ARG A 32 4.85 1.64 -3.88
N TRP A 33 4.47 1.12 -2.72
CA TRP A 33 4.82 -0.24 -2.30
C TRP A 33 4.45 -1.29 -3.36
N THR A 34 5.36 -2.27 -3.52
CA THR A 34 5.18 -3.48 -4.34
C THR A 34 5.52 -4.75 -3.54
N PRO A 35 5.03 -5.94 -3.94
CA PRO A 35 5.29 -7.18 -3.21
C PRO A 35 6.78 -7.44 -2.99
N GLY A 36 7.17 -7.66 -1.74
CA GLY A 36 8.57 -7.88 -1.32
C GLY A 36 9.30 -6.63 -0.85
N GLU A 37 8.70 -5.44 -0.97
CA GLU A 37 9.26 -4.20 -0.41
C GLU A 37 9.01 -4.06 1.10
N LYS A 38 9.77 -3.15 1.71
CA LYS A 38 9.66 -2.83 3.13
C LYS A 38 8.30 -2.21 3.46
N THR A 39 7.75 -2.65 4.58
CA THR A 39 6.50 -2.17 5.17
C THR A 39 6.79 -1.28 6.37
N LEU A 40 5.76 -0.62 6.87
CA LEU A 40 5.84 0.15 8.11
C LEU A 40 4.88 -0.47 9.13
N LYS A 41 5.33 -0.55 10.39
CA LYS A 41 4.46 -0.87 11.52
C LYS A 41 4.09 0.45 12.20
N PRO A 42 2.84 0.92 12.14
CA PRO A 42 2.45 2.17 12.80
C PRO A 42 2.72 2.11 14.31
N GLY A 43 3.29 3.18 14.84
CA GLY A 43 3.62 3.31 16.26
C GLY A 43 3.75 4.77 16.67
N ILE A 44 3.54 5.07 17.96
CA ILE A 44 3.61 6.44 18.50
C ILE A 44 4.98 7.06 18.28
N ASP A 45 6.01 6.23 18.36
CA ASP A 45 7.42 6.53 18.18
C ASP A 45 7.80 6.84 16.72
N LEU A 46 6.92 6.59 15.74
CA LEU A 46 7.08 6.96 14.34
C LEU A 46 6.31 8.24 13.96
N VAL A 47 5.40 8.71 14.81
CA VAL A 47 4.61 9.93 14.54
C VAL A 47 5.54 11.13 14.43
N GLY A 48 5.52 11.79 13.27
CA GLY A 48 6.32 13.00 12.99
C GLY A 48 7.80 12.75 12.66
N LYS A 49 8.25 11.49 12.54
CA LYS A 49 9.61 11.13 12.09
C LYS A 49 9.69 10.74 10.61
N ILE A 50 8.56 10.35 10.05
CA ILE A 50 8.34 10.00 8.64
C ILE A 50 7.22 10.92 8.16
#